data_AF-A0A949I623-F1
#
_entry.id   AF-A0A949I623-F1
#
_cell.length_a   1.000
_cell.length_b   1.000
_cell.length_c   1.000
_cell.angle_alpha   90.00
_cell.angle_beta   90.00
_cell.angle_gamma   90.00
#
_symmetry.space_group_name_H-M   'P 1'
#
loop_
_entity.id
_entity.type
_entity.pdbx_description
1 polymer ?
#
loop_
_entity_poly.entity_id
_entity_poly.type
_entity_poly.pdbx_seq_one_letter_code
_entity_poly.pdbx_strand_id
1 'polypeptide(L)' 'DPSLVNTDPQGAGWFFKVKLSKPSELDALMDETSYGAFSKA' A
#
# COMPACT_ATOMS: atom_id res chain seq x y z
N ASP A 1 -0.15 19.00 -1.33
CA ASP A 1 -1.34 19.08 -2.20
C ASP A 1 -2.14 17.79 -2.03
N PRO A 2 -3.38 17.83 -1.49
CA PRO A 2 -4.18 16.63 -1.26
C PRO A 2 -4.48 15.82 -2.52
N SER A 3 -4.48 16.46 -3.69
CA SER A 3 -4.80 15.80 -4.96
C SER A 3 -3.72 14.81 -5.43
N LEU A 4 -2.52 14.86 -4.84
CA LEU A 4 -1.41 13.96 -5.15
C LEU A 4 -1.76 12.49 -4.92
N VAL A 5 -2.68 12.17 -4.01
CA VAL A 5 -3.18 10.79 -3.83
C VAL A 5 -3.83 10.24 -5.09
N ASN A 6 -4.39 11.10 -5.95
CA ASN A 6 -5.04 10.67 -7.18
C ASN A 6 -4.04 10.50 -8.33
N THR A 7 -3.00 11.33 -8.39
CA THR A 7 -2.06 11.36 -9.53
C THR A 7 -0.75 10.63 -9.28
N ASP A 8 -0.31 10.54 -8.02
CA ASP A 8 0.92 9.86 -7.60
C ASP A 8 0.72 9.13 -6.25
N PRO A 9 -0.20 8.14 -6.18
CA PRO A 9 -0.55 7.45 -4.93
C PRO A 9 0.60 6.66 -4.30
N GLN A 10 1.57 6.21 -5.10
CA GLN A 10 2.71 5.40 -4.65
C GLN A 10 3.98 6.23 -4.38
N GLY A 11 4.03 7.49 -4.82
CA GLY A 11 5.13 8.40 -4.61
C GLY A 11 4.80 9.50 -3.60
N ALA A 12 4.63 10.74 -4.08
CA ALA A 12 4.44 11.93 -3.26
C ALA A 12 3.10 11.92 -2.49
N GLY A 13 2.13 11.11 -2.90
CA GLY A 13 0.81 10.98 -2.27
C GLY A 13 0.74 10.11 -1.01
N TRP A 14 1.87 9.70 -0.42
CA TRP A 14 1.88 8.85 0.79
C TRP A 14 1.18 9.52 1.99
N PHE A 15 0.45 8.72 2.78
CA PHE A 15 -0.30 9.22 3.94
C PHE A 15 0.54 9.32 5.21
N PHE A 16 1.20 8.23 5.61
CA PHE A 16 2.01 8.17 6.82
C PHE A 16 3.14 7.13 6.68
N LYS A 17 4.11 7.18 7.59
CA LYS A 17 5.17 6.17 7.73
C LYS A 17 5.08 5.57 9.13
N VAL A 18 5.11 4.25 9.24
CA VAL A 18 5.03 3.53 10.52
C VAL A 18 6.27 2.66 10.69
N LYS A 19 6.77 2.60 11.92
CA LYS A 19 7.77 1.61 12.32
C LYS A 19 7.04 0.32 12.72
N LEU A 20 7.38 -0.78 12.06
CA LEU A 20 6.83 -2.09 12.41
C LEU A 20 7.29 -2.52 13.79
N SER A 21 6.35 -2.78 14.70
CA SER A 21 6.62 -3.39 16.01
C SER A 21 6.85 -4.90 15.89
N LYS A 22 6.23 -5.54 14.89
CA LYS A 22 6.34 -6.99 14.61
C LYS A 22 6.40 -7.27 13.10
N PRO A 23 7.60 -7.42 12.51
CA PRO A 23 7.76 -7.56 11.06
C PRO A 23 7.03 -8.76 10.42
N SER A 24 6.84 -9.85 11.17
CA SER A 24 6.13 -11.04 10.66
C SER A 24 4.64 -10.79 10.37
N GLU A 25 4.07 -9.66 10.80
CA GLU A 25 2.69 -9.30 10.43
C GLU A 25 2.56 -9.02 8.92
N LEU A 26 3.67 -8.72 8.23
CA LEU A 26 3.69 -8.59 6.77
C LEU A 26 3.37 -9.90 6.05
N ASP A 27 3.67 -11.05 6.67
CA ASP A 27 3.46 -12.38 6.05
C ASP A 27 1.96 -12.68 5.84
N ALA A 28 1.07 -11.98 6.56
CA ALA A 28 -0.38 -12.10 6.43
C ALA A 28 -0.96 -11.17 5.33
N LEU A 29 -0.17 -10.26 4.77
CA LEU A 29 -0.60 -9.34 3.73
C LEU A 29 -0.47 -9.98 2.34
N MET A 30 -1.27 -9.48 1.39
CA MET A 30 -1.17 -9.89 -0.02
C MET A 30 0.04 -9.25 -0.68
N ASP A 31 0.73 -10.02 -1.52
CA ASP A 31 1.69 -9.46 -2.48
C ASP A 31 0.97 -8.77 -3.66
N GLU A 32 1.75 -8.10 -4.52
CA GLU A 32 1.22 -7.36 -5.67
C GLU A 32 0.41 -8.26 -6.62
N THR A 33 0.89 -9.49 -6.86
CA THR A 33 0.23 -10.43 -7.77
C THR A 33 -1.13 -10.87 -7.23
N SER A 34 -1.17 -11.24 -5.95
CA SER A 34 -2.38 -11.69 -5.25
C SER A 34 -3.41 -10.58 -5.15
N TYR A 35 -2.97 -9.35 -4.82
CA TYR A 35 -3.86 -8.20 -4.77
C TYR A 35 -4.40 -7.81 -6.15
N GLY A 36 -3.57 -7.91 -7.19
CA GLY A 36 -3.99 -7.70 -8.58
C GLY A 36 -5.00 -8.74 -9.06
N ALA A 37 -4.96 -9.97 -8.55
CA ALA A 37 -5.99 -10.97 -8.82
C ALA A 37 -7.29 -10.69 -8.04
N PHE A 38 -7.16 -10.31 -6.76
CA PHE A 38 -8.30 -10.00 -5.88
C PHE A 38 -9.13 -8.80 -6.36
N SER A 39 -8.47 -7.77 -6.88
CA SER A 39 -9.08 -6.49 -7.27
C SER A 39 -9.62 -6.46 -8.71
N LYS A 40 -9.47 -7.54 -9.47
CA LYS A 40 -10.08 -7.66 -10.80
C LYS A 40 -11.58 -7.87 -10.67
N ALA A 41 -12.35 -7.09 -11.42
CA ALA A 41 -13.80 -7.22 -11.57
C ALA A 41 -14.19 -8.49 -12.34
#